data_AF-A0A0N0A294-F1
#
_entry.id   AF-A0A0N0A294-F1
#
_cell.length_a   1.000
_cell.length_b   1.000
_cell.length_c   1.000
_cell.angle_alpha   90.00
_cell.angle_beta   90.00
_cell.angle_gamma   90.00
#
_symmetry.space_group_name_H-M   'P 1'
#
loop_
_entity.id
_entity.type
_entity.pdbx_description
1 polymer ?
#
loop_
_entity_poly.entity_id
_entity_poly.type
_entity_poly.pdbx_seq_one_letter_code
_entity_poly.pdbx_strand_id
1 'polypeptide(L)'
;GLPTSGHRRVPGLRREELASLAGVSVDYVVRLEQGRARSASPAILTALARALELRPDEEEYLLRCAAEAGMSGGAKPAAPRSQQVSRATQVLLDSMVNVPALVLGRR
;
A
#
# COMPACT_ATOMS: atom_id res chain seq x y z
N GLY A 1 18.40 1.19 -12.76
CA GLY A 1 18.91 2.38 -12.01
C GLY A 1 19.74 3.30 -12.90
N LEU A 2 19.75 4.62 -12.62
CA LEU A 2 20.50 5.64 -13.39
C LEU A 2 22.02 5.57 -13.15
N PRO A 3 22.86 5.96 -14.14
CA PRO A 3 24.31 6.01 -13.98
C PRO A 3 24.72 7.01 -12.89
N THR A 4 25.59 6.59 -11.99
CA THR A 4 25.96 7.30 -10.75
C THR A 4 26.84 8.52 -11.00
N SER A 5 26.40 9.70 -10.56
CA SER A 5 27.27 10.85 -10.28
C SER A 5 27.61 10.89 -8.79
N GLY A 6 28.77 10.35 -8.39
CA GLY A 6 29.37 10.53 -7.06
C GLY A 6 29.37 9.31 -6.12
N HIS A 7 29.96 9.48 -4.93
CA HIS A 7 30.14 8.43 -3.93
C HIS A 7 28.82 8.07 -3.23
N ARG A 8 28.29 6.88 -3.48
CA ARG A 8 27.06 6.37 -2.86
C ARG A 8 27.40 5.65 -1.55
N ARG A 9 26.83 6.11 -0.42
CA ARG A 9 27.05 5.49 0.91
C ARG A 9 26.24 4.21 1.14
N VAL A 10 25.11 4.05 0.44
CA VAL A 10 24.16 2.93 0.58
C VAL A 10 23.73 2.47 -0.80
N PRO A 11 23.66 1.16 -1.09
CA PRO A 11 23.09 0.65 -2.34
C PRO A 11 21.60 1.00 -2.47
N GLY A 12 21.08 1.05 -3.70
CA GLY A 12 19.69 1.38 -4.00
C GLY A 12 19.45 2.77 -4.60
N LEU A 13 18.17 3.08 -4.82
CA LEU A 13 17.70 4.35 -5.38
C LEU A 13 17.57 5.40 -4.27
N ARG A 14 18.04 6.62 -4.54
CA ARG A 14 17.67 7.81 -3.78
C ARG A 14 16.25 8.25 -4.15
N ARG A 15 15.63 9.05 -3.27
CA ARG A 15 14.32 9.67 -3.55
C ARG A 15 14.32 10.49 -4.83
N GLU A 16 15.40 11.22 -5.09
CA GLU A 16 15.60 12.02 -6.30
C GLU A 16 15.62 11.15 -7.55
N GLU A 17 16.35 10.03 -7.51
CA GLU A 17 16.46 9.08 -8.61
C GLU A 17 15.13 8.36 -8.86
N LEU A 18 14.44 7.93 -7.80
CA LEU A 18 13.11 7.34 -7.88
C LEU A 18 12.09 8.31 -8.48
N ALA A 19 12.05 9.54 -7.98
CA ALA A 19 11.17 10.59 -8.48
C ALA A 19 11.42 10.87 -9.97
N SER A 20 12.69 10.95 -10.37
CA SER A 20 13.09 11.12 -11.77
C SER A 20 12.65 9.95 -12.64
N LEU A 21 12.84 8.70 -12.19
CA LEU A 21 12.42 7.49 -12.93
C LEU A 21 10.90 7.39 -13.05
N ALA A 22 10.16 7.78 -12.01
CA ALA A 22 8.69 7.72 -11.98
C ALA A 22 8.01 8.96 -12.57
N GLY A 23 8.77 9.99 -12.98
CA GLY A 23 8.22 11.23 -13.56
C GLY A 23 7.42 12.07 -12.57
N VAL A 24 7.76 12.04 -11.28
CA VAL A 24 7.09 12.80 -10.21
C VAL A 24 8.08 13.72 -9.50
N SER A 25 7.59 14.67 -8.69
CA SER A 25 8.48 15.50 -7.89
C SER A 25 9.04 14.75 -6.69
N VAL A 26 10.25 15.11 -6.25
CA VAL A 26 10.86 14.55 -5.03
C VAL A 26 9.99 14.82 -3.81
N ASP A 27 9.40 16.02 -3.72
CA ASP A 27 8.45 16.38 -2.66
C ASP A 27 7.23 15.45 -2.64
N TYR A 28 6.74 15.04 -3.82
CA TYR A 28 5.64 14.08 -3.91
C TYR A 28 6.02 12.73 -3.31
N VAL A 29 7.22 12.20 -3.64
CA VAL A 29 7.74 10.96 -3.03
C VAL A 29 7.87 11.08 -1.52
N VAL A 30 8.41 12.19 -1.01
CA VAL A 30 8.54 12.44 0.43
C VAL A 30 7.16 12.48 1.11
N ARG A 31 6.18 13.17 0.52
CA ARG A 31 4.81 13.19 1.07
C ARG A 31 4.15 11.83 1.02
N LEU A 32 4.40 11.04 -0.02
CA LEU A 32 3.88 9.68 -0.14
C LEU A 32 4.43 8.79 0.97
N GLU A 33 5.75 8.80 1.18
CA GLU A 33 6.41 8.03 2.26
C GLU A 33 5.95 8.44 3.66
N GLN A 34 5.64 9.72 3.87
CA GLN A 34 5.12 10.25 5.14
C GLN A 34 3.61 10.00 5.34
N GLY A 35 2.92 9.40 4.37
CA GLY A 35 1.46 9.23 4.41
C GLY A 35 0.67 10.55 4.32
N ARG A 36 1.29 11.61 3.79
CA ARG A 36 0.71 12.96 3.64
C ARG A 36 0.27 13.27 2.21
N ALA A 37 0.51 12.36 1.27
CA ALA A 37 0.00 12.50 -0.09
C ALA A 37 -1.54 12.40 -0.07
N ARG A 38 -2.22 13.39 -0.67
CA ARG A 38 -3.69 13.44 -0.72
C ARG A 38 -4.30 12.36 -1.61
N SER A 39 -3.63 12.04 -2.70
CA SER A 39 -4.02 10.99 -3.64
C SER A 39 -2.80 10.55 -4.47
N ALA A 40 -2.85 9.31 -4.94
CA ALA A 40 -1.93 8.75 -5.91
C ALA A 40 -2.77 8.10 -7.01
N SER A 41 -2.69 8.65 -8.22
CA SER A 41 -3.42 8.08 -9.35
C SER A 41 -2.85 6.69 -9.67
N PRO A 42 -3.66 5.79 -10.26
CA PRO A 42 -3.17 4.50 -10.72
C PRO A 42 -1.93 4.62 -11.63
N ALA A 43 -1.90 5.65 -12.49
CA ALA A 43 -0.75 5.93 -13.37
C ALA A 43 0.52 6.26 -12.58
N ILE A 44 0.42 7.06 -11.51
CA ILE A 44 1.57 7.37 -10.63
C ILE A 44 2.04 6.11 -9.91
N LEU A 45 1.12 5.29 -9.41
CA LEU A 45 1.45 4.04 -8.71
C LEU A 45 2.13 3.03 -9.65
N THR A 46 1.65 2.86 -10.87
CA THR A 46 2.30 2.03 -11.90
C THR A 46 3.67 2.59 -12.29
N ALA A 47 3.83 3.91 -12.40
CA ALA A 47 5.15 4.51 -12.67
C ALA A 47 6.15 4.24 -11.54
N LEU A 48 5.70 4.35 -10.29
CA LEU A 48 6.51 4.00 -9.12
C LEU A 48 6.84 2.51 -9.07
N ALA A 49 5.88 1.63 -9.35
CA ALA A 49 6.10 0.18 -9.41
C ALA A 49 7.16 -0.20 -10.44
N ARG A 50 7.10 0.41 -11.64
CA ARG A 50 8.11 0.22 -12.68
C ARG A 50 9.49 0.75 -12.28
N ALA A 51 9.54 1.93 -11.65
CA ALA A 51 10.80 2.52 -11.19
C ALA A 51 11.46 1.71 -10.07
N LEU A 52 10.66 1.02 -9.26
CA LEU A 52 11.10 0.11 -8.20
C LEU A 52 11.33 -1.33 -8.71
N GLU A 53 11.13 -1.59 -10.00
CA GLU A 53 11.27 -2.91 -10.62
C GLU A 53 10.41 -3.98 -9.93
N LEU A 54 9.20 -3.61 -9.49
CA LEU A 54 8.26 -4.52 -8.86
C LEU A 54 7.80 -5.60 -9.83
N ARG A 55 7.66 -6.82 -9.32
CA ARG A 55 7.05 -7.94 -10.04
C ARG A 55 5.55 -7.72 -10.20
N PRO A 56 4.88 -8.40 -11.14
CA PRO A 56 3.45 -8.20 -11.39
C PRO A 56 2.56 -8.40 -10.14
N ASP A 57 2.89 -9.37 -9.28
CA ASP A 57 2.20 -9.62 -8.02
C ASP A 57 2.38 -8.47 -7.00
N GLU A 58 3.55 -7.84 -7.00
CA GLU A 58 3.88 -6.70 -6.13
C GLU A 58 3.21 -5.41 -6.61
N GLU A 59 3.11 -5.20 -7.92
CA GLU A 59 2.35 -4.08 -8.50
C GLU A 59 0.85 -4.20 -8.18
N GLU A 60 0.27 -5.40 -8.35
CA GLU A 60 -1.13 -5.64 -7.98
C GLU A 60 -1.37 -5.39 -6.49
N TYR A 61 -0.46 -5.87 -5.64
CA TYR A 61 -0.53 -5.63 -4.20
C TYR A 61 -0.47 -4.14 -3.86
N LEU A 62 0.46 -3.39 -4.47
CA LEU A 62 0.58 -1.94 -4.28
C LEU A 62 -0.71 -1.20 -4.65
N LEU A 63 -1.29 -1.52 -5.81
CA LEU A 63 -2.53 -0.92 -6.29
C LEU A 63 -3.71 -1.22 -5.35
N ARG A 64 -3.78 -2.46 -4.84
CA ARG A 64 -4.80 -2.86 -3.86
C ARG A 64 -4.64 -2.10 -2.54
N CYS A 65 -3.42 -1.99 -2.02
CA CYS A 65 -3.15 -1.21 -0.80
C CYS A 65 -3.55 0.26 -0.97
N ALA A 66 -3.22 0.88 -2.10
CA ALA A 66 -3.60 2.26 -2.38
C ALA A 66 -5.12 2.45 -2.48
N ALA A 67 -5.84 1.47 -3.04
CA ALA A 67 -7.30 1.48 -3.09
C ALA A 67 -7.93 1.35 -1.69
N GLU A 68 -7.42 0.44 -0.87
CA GLU A 68 -7.85 0.27 0.53
C GLU A 68 -7.57 1.52 1.38
N ALA A 69 -6.46 2.21 1.12
CA ALA A 69 -6.11 3.49 1.75
C ALA A 69 -6.89 4.70 1.20
N GLY A 70 -7.73 4.51 0.18
CA GLY A 70 -8.52 5.59 -0.44
C GLY A 70 -7.69 6.59 -1.24
N MET A 71 -6.49 6.21 -1.69
CA MET A 71 -5.56 7.09 -2.40
C MET A 71 -5.86 7.18 -3.90
N SER A 72 -6.58 6.20 -4.46
CA SER A 72 -6.76 6.02 -5.92
C SER A 72 -7.70 7.02 -6.60
N GLY A 73 -8.06 8.13 -5.94
CA GLY A 73 -8.83 9.24 -6.55
C GLY A 73 -10.27 8.92 -6.95
N GLY A 74 -10.73 7.69 -6.79
CA GLY A 74 -12.13 7.29 -6.88
C GLY A 74 -12.92 7.70 -5.64
N ALA A 75 -14.25 7.79 -5.78
CA ALA A 75 -15.18 8.13 -4.72
C ALA A 75 -14.75 7.51 -3.38
N LYS A 76 -14.74 8.35 -2.34
CA LYS A 76 -14.37 8.03 -0.94
C LYS A 76 -14.75 6.56 -0.67
N PRO A 77 -13.78 5.66 -0.40
CA PRO A 77 -14.11 4.27 -0.12
C PRO A 77 -15.19 4.28 0.94
N ALA A 78 -16.29 3.55 0.69
CA ALA A 78 -17.26 3.29 1.74
C ALA A 78 -16.45 2.86 2.97
N ALA A 79 -16.70 3.51 4.12
CA ALA A 79 -15.95 3.27 5.34
C ALA A 79 -15.73 1.75 5.46
N PRO A 80 -14.48 1.29 5.68
CA PRO A 80 -14.16 -0.13 5.63
C PRO A 80 -15.20 -0.84 6.45
N ARG A 81 -15.99 -1.72 5.80
CA ARG A 81 -17.02 -2.49 6.52
C ARG A 81 -16.30 -3.09 7.72
N SER A 82 -16.80 -2.77 8.92
CA SER A 82 -16.26 -3.35 10.14
C SER A 82 -16.10 -4.85 9.90
N GLN A 83 -14.93 -5.39 10.18
CA GLN A 83 -14.69 -6.79 9.92
C GLN A 83 -15.67 -7.59 10.78
N GLN A 84 -16.65 -8.20 10.15
CA GLN A 84 -17.65 -9.00 10.84
C GLN A 84 -17.18 -10.45 10.88
N VAL A 85 -17.38 -11.08 12.02
CA VAL A 85 -17.22 -12.53 12.16
C VAL A 85 -18.22 -13.20 11.22
N SER A 86 -17.77 -14.21 10.46
CA SER A 86 -18.67 -14.93 9.58
C SER A 86 -19.77 -15.62 10.40
N ARG A 87 -20.98 -15.76 9.86
CA ARG A 87 -22.09 -16.42 10.57
C ARG A 87 -21.73 -17.84 11.03
N ALA A 88 -20.99 -18.59 10.21
CA ALA A 88 -20.54 -19.93 10.55
C ALA A 88 -19.57 -19.93 11.74
N THR A 89 -18.64 -18.97 11.78
CA THR A 89 -17.72 -18.80 12.90
C THR A 89 -18.47 -18.41 14.18
N GLN A 90 -19.48 -17.54 14.09
CA GLN A 90 -20.30 -17.16 15.25
C GLN A 90 -21.06 -18.36 15.83
N VAL A 91 -21.72 -19.16 14.97
CA VAL A 91 -22.44 -20.37 15.42
C VAL A 91 -21.52 -21.35 16.14
N LEU A 92 -20.30 -21.51 15.65
CA LEU A 92 -19.30 -22.36 16.28
C LEU A 92 -18.88 -21.82 17.65
N LEU A 93 -18.63 -20.51 17.77
CA LEU A 93 -18.34 -19.87 19.06
C LEU A 93 -19.49 -20.00 20.05
N ASP A 94 -20.74 -19.81 19.60
CA ASP A 94 -21.93 -19.92 20.45
C ASP A 94 -22.11 -21.35 21.02
N SER A 95 -21.57 -22.37 20.35
CA SER A 95 -21.55 -23.77 20.83
C SER A 95 -20.46 -24.06 21.88
N MET A 96 -19.47 -23.18 22.03
CA MET A 96 -18.30 -23.34 22.91
C MET A 96 -18.49 -22.65 24.26
N VAL A 97 -19.57 -23.00 24.97
CA VAL A 97 -20.05 -22.28 26.17
C VAL A 97 -19.03 -22.21 27.33
N ASN A 98 -18.13 -23.19 27.44
CA ASN A 98 -17.17 -23.30 28.55
C ASN A 98 -15.70 -23.11 28.13
N VAL A 99 -15.44 -22.60 26.91
CA VAL A 99 -14.09 -22.43 26.38
C VAL A 99 -13.87 -20.96 26.01
N PRO A 100 -12.93 -20.26 26.65
CA PRO A 100 -12.54 -18.92 26.22
C PRO A 100 -12.03 -18.94 24.77
N ALA A 101 -12.56 -18.05 23.92
CA ALA A 101 -12.19 -17.96 22.52
C ALA A 101 -12.07 -16.50 22.05
N LEU A 102 -11.22 -16.27 21.04
CA LEU A 102 -10.98 -14.96 20.42
C LEU A 102 -10.89 -15.14 18.90
N VAL A 103 -11.48 -14.21 18.14
CA VAL A 103 -11.33 -14.13 16.68
C VAL A 103 -10.39 -12.96 16.33
N LEU A 104 -9.31 -13.26 15.62
CA LEU A 104 -8.37 -12.24 15.12
C LEU A 104 -8.71 -11.87 13.68
N GLY A 105 -8.81 -10.56 13.43
CA GLY A 105 -9.05 -9.99 12.11
C GLY A 105 -7.81 -9.92 11.23
N ARG A 106 -7.95 -9.30 10.04
CA ARG A 106 -6.82 -8.97 9.16
C ARG A 106 -6.06 -7.81 9.81
N ARG A 107 -4.73 -7.88 9.83
CA ARG A 107 -3.85 -6.79 10.28
C ARG A 107 -3.69 -5.73 9.19
#